data_AF-A0A2W5AVV7-F1
#
_entry.id   AF-A0A2W5AVV7-F1
#
_cell.length_a   1.000
_cell.length_b   1.000
_cell.length_c   1.000
_cell.angle_alpha   90.00
_cell.angle_beta   90.00
_cell.angle_gamma   90.00
#
_symmetry.space_group_name_H-M   'P 1'
#
loop_
_entity.id
_entity.type
_entity.pdbx_description
1 polymer ?
#
loop_
_entity_poly.entity_id
_entity_poly.type
_entity_poly.pdbx_seq_one_letter_code
_entity_poly.pdbx_strand_id
1 'polypeptide(L)'
;VEDRLVGIKSREIYEAPGAMTLIRAHEAMEAVTVERELARYKRGIDAEWSDLVYDGLWFSPLKRSLDAFIEESQEHVTGDIRLVLHAGNIIINGRRSDHSLYDFNLATYDEGDSFDQSLAKGFVELHGLSSKIAAKRDMGIL
;
A
#
# COMPACT_ATOMS: atom_id res chain seq x y z
N VAL A 1 -17.73 15.07 -5.86
CA VAL A 1 -18.79 15.21 -4.83
C VAL A 1 -18.20 14.63 -3.57
N GLU A 2 -18.23 15.37 -2.49
CA GLU A 2 -17.61 15.00 -1.21
C GLU A 2 -18.61 15.17 -0.07
N ASP A 3 -18.33 14.49 1.04
CA ASP A 3 -19.10 14.52 2.28
C ASP A 3 -18.45 15.48 3.27
N ARG A 4 -19.13 16.58 3.59
CA ARG A 4 -18.64 17.53 4.59
C ARG A 4 -18.90 16.98 5.98
N LEU A 5 -17.99 17.26 6.92
CA LEU A 5 -18.15 16.90 8.34
C LEU A 5 -19.50 17.35 8.93
N VAL A 6 -20.02 18.48 8.47
CA VAL A 6 -21.35 19.00 8.90
C VAL A 6 -22.55 18.21 8.35
N GLY A 7 -22.32 17.09 7.68
CA GLY A 7 -23.34 16.10 7.29
C GLY A 7 -24.01 16.33 5.93
N ILE A 8 -23.47 17.22 5.08
CA ILE A 8 -24.03 17.52 3.76
C ILE A 8 -23.05 17.16 2.65
N LYS A 9 -23.60 16.81 1.48
CA LYS A 9 -22.81 16.61 0.26
C LYS A 9 -22.58 17.92 -0.47
N SER A 10 -21.40 18.07 -1.06
CA SER A 10 -21.08 19.21 -1.92
C SER A 10 -20.32 18.78 -3.17
N ARG A 11 -20.32 19.62 -4.20
CA ARG A 11 -19.55 19.41 -5.42
C ARG A 11 -18.51 20.51 -5.54
N GLU A 12 -17.25 20.11 -5.54
CA GLU A 12 -16.11 21.00 -5.71
C GLU A 12 -15.25 20.57 -6.91
N ILE A 13 -14.43 21.49 -7.39
CA ILE A 13 -13.46 21.27 -8.47
C ILE A 13 -12.09 21.66 -7.92
N TYR A 14 -11.12 20.76 -8.08
CA TYR A 14 -9.76 20.96 -7.61
C TYR A 14 -8.77 20.78 -8.76
N GLU A 15 -7.74 21.62 -8.79
CA GLU A 15 -6.58 21.46 -9.66
C GLU A 15 -5.35 21.28 -8.77
N ALA A 16 -4.82 20.06 -8.71
CA ALA A 16 -3.72 19.70 -7.80
C ALA A 16 -2.60 18.91 -8.50
N PRO A 17 -2.03 19.40 -9.62
CA PRO A 17 -1.11 18.62 -10.45
C PRO A 17 0.16 18.17 -9.71
N GLY A 18 0.76 19.06 -8.92
CA GLY A 18 1.96 18.75 -8.13
C GLY A 18 1.68 17.73 -7.02
N ALA A 19 0.61 17.94 -6.25
CA ALA A 19 0.23 17.04 -5.17
C ALA A 19 -0.10 15.64 -5.69
N MET A 20 -0.90 15.53 -6.75
CA MET A 20 -1.23 14.22 -7.35
C MET A 20 0.02 13.53 -7.90
N THR A 21 0.96 14.27 -8.49
CA THR A 21 2.22 13.69 -8.98
C THR A 21 3.07 13.14 -7.83
N LEU A 22 3.21 13.90 -6.74
CA LEU A 22 3.97 13.49 -5.56
C LEU A 22 3.35 12.27 -4.89
N ILE A 23 2.03 12.27 -4.65
CA ILE A 23 1.32 11.14 -4.04
C ILE A 23 1.51 9.88 -4.88
N ARG A 24 1.31 9.96 -6.21
CA ARG A 24 1.46 8.78 -7.08
C ARG A 24 2.90 8.27 -7.16
N ALA A 25 3.89 9.16 -7.12
CA ALA A 25 5.28 8.76 -7.07
C ALA A 25 5.60 8.10 -5.71
N HIS A 26 5.16 8.71 -4.61
CA HIS A 26 5.35 8.20 -3.26
C HIS A 26 4.73 6.81 -3.07
N GLU A 27 3.47 6.61 -3.47
CA GLU A 27 2.81 5.29 -3.46
C GLU A 27 3.60 4.24 -4.26
N ALA A 28 4.19 4.64 -5.40
CA ALA A 28 5.00 3.75 -6.21
C ALA A 28 6.38 3.43 -5.59
N MET A 29 6.92 4.31 -4.75
CA MET A 29 8.11 4.05 -3.96
C MET A 29 7.80 3.09 -2.81
N GLU A 30 6.71 3.34 -2.06
CA GLU A 30 6.28 2.43 -0.99
C GLU A 30 6.04 1.01 -1.51
N ALA A 31 5.46 0.88 -2.70
CA ALA A 31 5.22 -0.43 -3.32
C ALA A 31 6.50 -1.24 -3.60
N VAL A 32 7.68 -0.61 -3.63
CA VAL A 32 8.96 -1.31 -3.82
C VAL A 32 9.82 -1.39 -2.55
N THR A 33 9.55 -0.57 -1.52
CA THR A 33 10.36 -0.52 -0.29
C THR A 33 9.63 -0.96 0.97
N VAL A 34 8.30 -1.09 0.96
CA VAL A 34 7.49 -1.45 2.14
C VAL A 34 7.02 -2.90 2.05
N GLU A 35 7.20 -3.66 3.13
CA GLU A 35 6.78 -5.06 3.23
C GLU A 35 5.25 -5.21 3.11
N ARG A 36 4.79 -6.34 2.59
CA ARG A 36 3.39 -6.59 2.21
C ARG A 36 2.39 -6.33 3.33
N GLU A 37 2.59 -6.85 4.54
CA GLU A 37 1.64 -6.69 5.64
C GLU A 37 1.68 -5.28 6.23
N LEU A 38 2.87 -4.66 6.32
CA LEU A 38 2.98 -3.25 6.70
C LEU A 38 2.22 -2.35 5.71
N ALA A 39 2.45 -2.53 4.40
CA ALA A 39 1.74 -1.79 3.35
C ALA A 39 0.22 -2.01 3.42
N ARG A 40 -0.22 -3.26 3.70
CA ARG A 40 -1.65 -3.58 3.85
C ARG A 40 -2.28 -2.80 5.00
N TYR A 41 -1.62 -2.76 6.15
CA TYR A 41 -2.12 -2.07 7.33
C TYR A 41 -2.05 -0.54 7.17
N LYS A 42 -0.94 -0.04 6.64
CA LYS A 42 -0.70 1.39 6.40
C LYS A 42 -1.77 2.06 5.54
N ARG A 43 -2.36 1.36 4.56
CA ARG A 43 -3.51 1.91 3.78
C ARG A 43 -4.69 2.36 4.65
N GLY A 44 -4.97 1.66 5.75
CA GLY A 44 -6.01 2.07 6.70
C GLY A 44 -5.58 3.30 7.51
N ILE A 45 -4.30 3.38 7.85
CA ILE A 45 -3.72 4.52 8.55
C ILE A 45 -3.71 5.77 7.67
N ASP A 46 -3.36 5.66 6.40
CA ASP A 46 -3.35 6.76 5.44
C ASP A 46 -4.77 7.34 5.25
N ALA A 47 -5.78 6.47 5.21
CA ALA A 47 -7.18 6.87 5.14
C ALA A 47 -7.62 7.61 6.41
N GLU A 48 -7.42 7.02 7.59
CA GLU A 48 -7.78 7.64 8.87
C GLU A 48 -7.05 8.97 9.08
N TRP A 49 -5.76 9.03 8.75
CA TRP A 49 -4.99 10.27 8.82
C TRP A 49 -5.60 11.37 7.94
N SER A 50 -6.01 11.01 6.71
CA SER A 50 -6.65 11.94 5.78
C SER A 50 -7.99 12.45 6.29
N ASP A 51 -8.82 11.56 6.84
CA ASP A 51 -10.13 11.91 7.42
C ASP A 51 -9.97 12.85 8.62
N LEU A 52 -9.01 12.58 9.52
CA LEU A 52 -8.70 13.47 10.64
C LEU A 52 -8.30 14.88 10.17
N VAL A 53 -7.53 14.98 9.09
CA VAL A 53 -7.15 16.29 8.53
C VAL A 53 -8.36 16.99 7.91
N TYR A 54 -9.19 16.27 7.15
CA TYR A 54 -10.44 16.80 6.58
C TYR A 54 -11.37 17.35 7.66
N ASP A 55 -11.47 16.64 8.79
CA ASP A 55 -12.32 17.01 9.93
C ASP A 55 -11.74 18.13 10.82
N GLY A 56 -10.59 18.69 10.46
CA GLY A 56 -9.94 19.76 11.23
C GLY A 56 -9.26 19.28 12.52
N LEU A 57 -9.02 17.97 12.65
CA LEU A 57 -8.41 17.33 13.82
C LEU A 57 -6.88 17.23 13.72
N TRP A 58 -6.24 18.20 13.05
CA TRP A 58 -4.79 18.26 12.86
C TRP A 58 -3.98 18.16 14.16
N PHE A 59 -4.46 18.79 15.24
CA PHE A 59 -3.80 18.81 16.55
C PHE A 59 -4.28 17.70 17.50
N SER A 60 -5.10 16.77 17.02
CA SER A 60 -5.62 15.68 17.85
C SER A 60 -4.51 14.71 18.27
N PRO A 61 -4.63 14.05 19.43
CA PRO A 61 -3.66 13.06 19.87
C PRO A 61 -3.59 11.85 18.93
N LEU A 62 -4.72 11.46 18.32
CA LEU A 62 -4.75 10.35 17.35
C LEU A 62 -3.91 10.68 16.11
N LYS A 63 -4.11 11.86 15.49
CA LYS A 63 -3.32 12.31 14.34
C LYS A 63 -1.83 12.27 14.65
N ARG A 64 -1.41 12.79 15.81
CA ARG A 64 0.00 12.75 16.25
C ARG A 64 0.53 11.32 16.42
N SER A 65 -0.27 10.38 16.91
CA SER A 65 0.11 8.97 16.99
C SER A 65 0.24 8.33 15.61
N LEU A 66 -0.62 8.69 14.66
CA LEU A 66 -0.51 8.24 13.27
C LEU A 66 0.73 8.83 12.58
N ASP A 67 1.08 10.08 12.84
CA ASP A 67 2.33 10.69 12.33
C ASP A 67 3.55 9.87 12.75
N ALA A 68 3.61 9.40 14.01
CA ALA A 68 4.73 8.59 14.50
C ALA A 68 4.82 7.22 13.81
N PHE A 69 3.67 6.59 13.54
CA PHE A 69 3.61 5.36 12.74
C PHE A 69 4.08 5.61 11.30
N ILE A 70 3.61 6.70 10.69
CA ILE A 70 3.98 7.05 9.32
C ILE A 70 5.49 7.29 9.25
N GLU A 71 6.06 8.11 10.14
CA GLU A 71 7.50 8.38 10.20
C GLU A 71 8.34 7.10 10.25
N GLU A 72 7.97 6.16 11.12
CA GLU A 72 8.65 4.85 11.21
C GLU A 72 8.54 4.05 9.91
N SER A 73 7.33 3.99 9.32
CA SER A 73 7.12 3.31 8.04
C SER A 73 7.90 3.93 6.87
N GLN A 74 8.33 5.19 6.98
CA GLN A 74 9.05 5.92 5.94
C GLN A 74 10.56 5.72 5.95
N GLU A 75 11.14 5.08 6.97
CA GLU A 75 12.60 4.97 7.17
C GLU A 75 13.36 4.54 5.90
N HIS A 76 12.78 3.60 5.14
CA HIS A 76 13.39 3.01 3.94
C HIS A 76 12.73 3.45 2.62
N VAL A 77 11.78 4.39 2.65
CA VAL A 77 11.05 4.87 1.47
C VAL A 77 11.89 5.91 0.73
N THR A 78 13.00 5.44 0.15
CA THR A 78 14.01 6.29 -0.50
C THR A 78 14.37 5.73 -1.88
N GLY A 79 14.40 6.58 -2.91
CA GLY A 79 14.82 6.22 -4.26
C GLY A 79 14.27 7.18 -5.31
N ASP A 80 14.26 6.76 -6.58
CA ASP A 80 13.72 7.54 -7.69
C ASP A 80 12.57 6.81 -8.40
N ILE A 81 11.52 7.57 -8.71
CA ILE A 81 10.40 7.14 -9.56
C ILE A 81 10.44 7.91 -10.88
N ARG A 82 10.39 7.16 -11.99
CA ARG A 82 10.33 7.75 -13.32
C ARG A 82 8.89 7.79 -13.82
N LEU A 83 8.50 8.97 -14.30
CA LEU A 83 7.14 9.34 -14.62
C LEU A 83 7.05 9.82 -16.07
N VAL A 84 5.88 9.61 -16.70
CA VAL A 84 5.44 10.34 -17.89
C VAL A 84 4.17 11.09 -17.53
N LEU A 85 4.19 12.41 -17.72
CA LEU A 85 3.03 13.29 -17.55
C LEU A 85 2.49 13.63 -18.93
N HIS A 86 1.29 13.17 -19.24
CA HIS A 86 0.72 13.39 -20.57
C HIS A 86 -0.82 13.40 -20.55
N ALA A 87 -1.41 14.41 -21.18
CA ALA A 87 -2.87 14.55 -21.36
C ALA A 87 -3.69 14.30 -20.07
N GLY A 88 -3.25 14.88 -18.95
CA GLY A 88 -3.91 14.73 -17.64
C GLY A 88 -3.63 13.41 -16.91
N ASN A 89 -2.70 12.58 -17.41
CA ASN A 89 -2.32 11.32 -16.79
C ASN A 89 -0.94 11.37 -16.16
N ILE A 90 -0.77 10.62 -15.07
CA ILE A 90 0.51 10.33 -14.41
C ILE A 90 0.80 8.85 -14.63
N ILE A 91 1.84 8.53 -15.41
CA ILE A 91 2.19 7.14 -15.77
C ILE A 91 3.55 6.80 -15.18
N ILE A 92 3.59 5.80 -14.30
CA ILE A 92 4.83 5.28 -13.70
C ILE A 92 5.47 4.29 -14.68
N ASN A 93 6.72 4.55 -15.10
CA ASN A 93 7.45 3.68 -16.05
C ASN A 93 8.85 3.26 -15.57
N GLY A 94 9.19 3.51 -14.31
CA GLY A 94 10.45 3.08 -13.73
C GLY A 94 10.48 3.30 -12.23
N ARG A 95 11.16 2.39 -11.52
CA ARG A 95 11.46 2.47 -10.09
C ARG A 95 12.90 2.07 -9.88
N ARG A 96 13.61 2.75 -8.99
CA ARG A 96 14.92 2.32 -8.48
C ARG A 96 15.07 2.78 -7.04
N SER A 97 15.65 1.93 -6.20
CA SER A 97 15.91 2.19 -4.79
C SER A 97 17.02 1.26 -4.32
N ASP A 98 17.94 1.79 -3.51
CA ASP A 98 18.95 0.99 -2.81
C ASP A 98 18.35 0.23 -1.61
N HIS A 99 17.11 0.54 -1.24
CA HIS A 99 16.30 -0.12 -0.19
C HIS A 99 15.16 -0.96 -0.78
N SER A 100 15.27 -1.34 -2.05
CA SER A 100 14.28 -2.16 -2.73
C SER A 100 14.11 -3.53 -2.06
N LEU A 101 12.88 -3.91 -1.78
CA LEU A 101 12.49 -5.27 -1.37
C LEU A 101 12.26 -6.19 -2.57
N TYR A 102 12.26 -5.65 -3.79
CA TYR A 102 12.28 -6.47 -4.99
C TYR A 102 13.65 -7.14 -5.16
N ASP A 103 13.65 -8.46 -5.07
CA ASP A 103 14.80 -9.31 -5.39
C ASP A 103 14.56 -9.95 -6.77
N PHE A 104 15.44 -9.64 -7.73
CA PHE A 104 15.35 -10.14 -9.10
C PHE A 104 15.48 -11.67 -9.16
N ASN A 105 16.39 -12.27 -8.39
CA ASN A 105 16.68 -13.69 -8.45
C ASN A 105 15.53 -14.53 -7.85
N LEU A 106 14.84 -14.00 -6.83
CA LEU A 106 13.65 -14.66 -6.27
C LEU A 106 12.41 -14.55 -7.19
N ALA A 107 12.40 -13.61 -8.14
CA ALA A 107 11.25 -13.33 -9.00
C ALA A 107 11.42 -13.85 -10.44
N THR A 108 12.65 -14.10 -10.88
CA THR A 108 12.95 -14.51 -12.26
C THR A 108 12.66 -15.99 -12.50
N TYR A 109 12.41 -16.35 -13.76
CA TYR A 109 12.37 -17.73 -14.25
C TYR A 109 13.58 -18.06 -15.15
N ASP A 110 14.50 -17.10 -15.33
CA ASP A 110 15.72 -17.27 -16.12
C ASP A 110 16.81 -18.01 -15.33
N GLU A 111 17.99 -18.19 -15.95
CA GLU A 111 19.18 -18.67 -15.25
C GLU A 111 19.52 -17.75 -14.06
N GLY A 112 19.56 -18.31 -12.86
CA GLY A 112 19.79 -17.57 -11.61
C GLY A 112 18.58 -17.53 -10.65
N ASP A 113 17.46 -18.19 -10.99
CA ASP A 113 16.33 -18.39 -10.06
C ASP A 113 16.81 -18.97 -8.71
N SER A 114 16.46 -18.29 -7.63
CA SER A 114 16.81 -18.66 -6.26
C SER A 114 15.59 -19.00 -5.39
N PHE A 115 14.37 -19.01 -5.94
CA PHE A 115 13.15 -19.30 -5.19
C PHE A 115 12.96 -20.81 -4.99
N ASP A 116 13.00 -21.26 -3.73
CA ASP A 116 12.75 -22.67 -3.39
C ASP A 116 11.25 -23.02 -3.48
N GLN A 117 10.85 -23.47 -4.68
CA GLN A 117 9.48 -23.91 -4.96
C GLN A 117 9.04 -25.12 -4.13
N SER A 118 9.95 -25.87 -3.52
CA SER A 118 9.60 -27.06 -2.73
C SER A 118 8.80 -26.70 -1.46
N LEU A 119 9.00 -25.49 -0.95
CA LEU A 119 8.30 -24.97 0.24
C LEU A 119 6.83 -24.57 -0.05
N ALA A 120 6.48 -24.32 -1.31
CA ALA A 120 5.16 -23.80 -1.69
C ALA A 120 4.02 -24.76 -1.34
N LYS A 121 4.22 -26.07 -1.51
CA LYS A 121 3.20 -27.08 -1.21
C LYS A 121 2.78 -27.04 0.27
N GLY A 122 3.77 -26.98 1.18
CA GLY A 122 3.52 -26.92 2.62
C GLY A 122 2.82 -25.61 3.01
N PHE A 123 3.27 -24.49 2.45
CA PHE A 123 2.65 -23.18 2.67
C PHE A 123 1.18 -23.17 2.29
N VAL A 124 0.83 -23.61 1.07
CA VAL A 124 -0.55 -23.60 0.57
C VAL A 124 -1.47 -24.48 1.43
N GLU A 125 -0.98 -25.66 1.86
CA GLU A 125 -1.75 -26.55 2.73
C GLU A 125 -2.04 -25.91 4.10
N LEU A 126 -1.03 -25.31 4.74
CA LEU A 126 -1.20 -24.67 6.05
C LEU A 126 -2.03 -23.39 5.98
N HIS A 127 -1.77 -22.53 4.98
CA HIS A 127 -2.49 -21.26 4.81
C HIS A 127 -3.99 -21.49 4.56
N GLY A 128 -4.34 -22.49 3.75
CA GLY A 128 -5.73 -22.82 3.46
C GLY A 128 -6.43 -23.69 4.51
N LEU A 129 -5.73 -24.18 5.54
CA LEU A 129 -6.26 -25.19 6.44
C LEU A 129 -7.50 -24.71 7.22
N SER A 130 -7.47 -23.48 7.73
CA SER A 130 -8.57 -22.92 8.52
C SER A 130 -9.86 -22.78 7.70
N SER A 131 -9.76 -22.31 6.45
CA SER A 131 -10.91 -22.18 5.54
C SER A 131 -11.41 -23.52 5.03
N LYS A 132 -10.52 -24.50 4.77
CA LYS A 132 -10.92 -25.88 4.46
C LYS A 132 -11.72 -26.52 5.60
N ILE A 133 -11.31 -26.31 6.85
CA ILE A 133 -12.04 -26.82 8.03
C ILE A 133 -13.42 -26.15 8.15
N ALA A 134 -13.49 -24.82 7.99
CA ALA A 134 -14.78 -24.12 7.99
C ALA A 134 -15.71 -24.66 6.89
N ALA A 135 -15.21 -24.83 5.67
CA ALA A 135 -15.99 -25.37 4.56
C ALA A 135 -16.49 -26.80 4.81
N LYS A 136 -15.67 -27.68 5.42
CA LYS A 136 -16.11 -29.03 5.80
C LYS A 136 -17.28 -29.02 6.76
N ARG A 137 -17.28 -28.09 7.73
CA ARG A 137 -18.38 -27.89 8.69
C ARG A 137 -19.65 -27.50 7.96
N ASP A 138 -19.53 -26.52 7.08
CA ASP A 138 -20.64 -25.93 6.34
C ASP A 138 -21.26 -26.94 5.36
N MET A 139 -20.45 -27.87 4.84
CA MET A 139 -20.89 -28.99 3.99
C MET A 139 -21.40 -30.20 4.79
N GLY A 140 -21.30 -30.21 6.11
CA GLY A 140 -21.74 -31.33 6.96
C GLY A 140 -20.88 -32.60 6.83
N ILE A 141 -19.61 -32.46 6.42
CA ILE A 141 -18.65 -33.57 6.23
C ILE A 141 -17.48 -33.53 7.21
N LEU A 142 -17.66 -32.82 8.32
CA LEU A 142 -16.68 -32.67 9.39
C LEU A 142 -16.85 -33.79 10.43
#